data_AF-A0A2D6E6X8-F1
#
_entry.id   AF-A0A2D6E6X8-F1
#
_cell.length_a   1.000
_cell.length_b   1.000
_cell.length_c   1.000
_cell.angle_alpha   90.00
_cell.angle_beta   90.00
_cell.angle_gamma   90.00
#
_symmetry.space_group_name_H-M   'P 1'
#
loop_
_entity.id
_entity.type
_entity.pdbx_description
1 polymer ?
#
loop_
_entity_poly.entity_id
_entity_poly.type
_entity_poly.pdbx_seq_one_letter_code
_entity_poly.pdbx_strand_id
1 'polypeptide(L)'
;TGANKHLARFPDDYEKRGGEFIHFGSAKAAEDTLEEMRFSANIPPGQTLPDAQIYPVKLISENPLKLKDNIKVPWNADGILERIADEIGMTGATGVTKKKKELAANKFNISENELSAARIGTRKNQYDYANLQFDGVPFNQAEELYEGGKDRWIVDFLNSKGFDSIEYKNVHEDPGSVSKIVFNPSQVRSVHAKFDPTKATSGDILASVPIAAMAGAGALSQLADD
;
A
#
# COMPACT_ATOMS: atom_id res chain seq x y z
N THR A 1 5.78 5.40 -18.05
CA THR A 1 7.21 5.64 -17.75
C THR A 1 7.33 6.00 -16.28
N GLY A 2 7.94 5.12 -15.47
CA GLY A 2 7.96 5.28 -14.01
C GLY A 2 9.06 6.24 -13.54
N ALA A 3 8.67 7.28 -12.81
CA ALA A 3 9.61 8.05 -12.00
C ALA A 3 10.21 7.15 -10.90
N ASN A 4 11.47 7.38 -10.54
CA ASN A 4 12.09 6.69 -9.41
C ASN A 4 11.27 7.00 -8.14
N LYS A 5 10.81 5.96 -7.46
CA LYS A 5 10.16 6.03 -6.16
C LYS A 5 11.10 5.50 -5.11
N HIS A 6 10.79 5.75 -3.85
CA HIS A 6 11.63 5.34 -2.73
C HIS A 6 10.79 4.51 -1.75
N LEU A 7 11.42 3.47 -1.24
CA LEU A 7 10.90 2.60 -0.18
C LEU A 7 11.79 2.75 1.05
N ALA A 8 11.19 2.99 2.21
CA ALA A 8 11.86 2.81 3.48
C ALA A 8 11.71 1.33 3.90
N ARG A 9 12.83 0.63 4.13
CA ARG A 9 12.82 -0.71 4.73
C ARG A 9 12.98 -0.59 6.24
N PHE A 10 12.27 -1.45 6.97
CA PHE A 10 12.22 -1.45 8.43
C PHE A 10 12.79 -2.77 9.01
N PRO A 11 13.11 -2.81 10.31
CA PRO A 11 13.37 -4.07 11.01
C PRO A 11 12.12 -4.97 11.00
N ASP A 12 12.33 -6.28 11.06
CA ASP A 12 11.28 -7.31 10.87
C ASP A 12 10.09 -7.21 11.86
N ASP A 13 10.25 -6.51 12.99
CA ASP A 13 9.18 -6.27 13.98
C ASP A 13 8.22 -5.14 13.58
N TYR A 14 8.64 -4.22 12.70
CA TYR A 14 7.83 -3.11 12.20
C TYR A 14 6.96 -3.48 10.99
N GLU A 15 7.39 -4.42 10.15
CA GLU A 15 6.63 -4.87 8.96
C GLU A 15 5.26 -5.47 9.34
N LYS A 16 5.13 -6.01 10.56
CA LYS A 16 3.88 -6.61 11.07
C LYS A 16 2.74 -5.61 11.29
N ARG A 17 2.98 -4.30 11.23
CA ARG A 17 1.97 -3.27 11.50
C ARG A 17 1.27 -2.72 10.25
N GLY A 18 1.79 -2.99 9.05
CA GLY A 18 1.36 -2.33 7.81
C GLY A 18 0.29 -3.04 6.97
N GLY A 19 -0.08 -4.28 7.32
CA GLY A 19 -0.88 -5.12 6.42
C GLY A 19 -0.08 -5.55 5.17
N GLU A 20 -0.73 -6.18 4.19
CA GLU A 20 -0.08 -6.61 2.93
C GLU A 20 0.33 -5.44 2.00
N PHE A 21 0.02 -4.19 2.36
CA PHE A 21 0.23 -3.02 1.51
C PHE A 21 1.64 -2.45 1.64
N ILE A 22 2.37 -2.39 0.52
CA ILE A 22 3.69 -1.77 0.47
C ILE A 22 3.57 -0.36 -0.11
N HIS A 23 3.99 0.63 0.67
CA HIS A 23 3.92 2.05 0.36
C HIS A 23 5.20 2.57 -0.28
N PHE A 24 5.05 3.39 -1.32
CA PHE A 24 6.16 4.00 -2.04
C PHE A 24 5.92 5.49 -2.28
N GLY A 25 6.87 6.31 -1.82
CA GLY A 25 6.77 7.76 -1.90
C GLY A 25 7.90 8.40 -2.73
N SER A 26 8.02 9.72 -2.61
CA SER A 26 9.24 10.44 -2.98
C SER A 26 10.39 10.10 -2.01
N ALA A 27 11.61 10.52 -2.33
CA ALA A 27 12.74 10.38 -1.40
C ALA A 27 12.44 11.11 -0.08
N LYS A 28 11.87 12.32 -0.18
CA LYS A 28 11.50 13.12 0.99
C LYS A 28 10.41 12.46 1.83
N ALA A 29 9.41 11.85 1.20
CA ALA A 29 8.38 11.10 1.92
C ALA A 29 8.98 9.92 2.70
N ALA A 30 9.90 9.17 2.08
CA ALA A 30 10.59 8.08 2.77
C ALA A 30 11.46 8.59 3.95
N GLU A 31 12.09 9.76 3.82
CA GLU A 31 12.80 10.41 4.92
C GLU A 31 11.86 10.84 6.05
N ASP A 32 10.70 11.43 5.73
CA ASP A 32 9.67 11.82 6.71
C ASP A 32 9.17 10.60 7.49
N THR A 33 8.89 9.48 6.80
CA THR A 33 8.50 8.22 7.45
C THR A 33 9.58 7.74 8.43
N LEU A 34 10.86 7.78 8.04
CA LEU A 34 11.95 7.38 8.93
C LEU A 34 12.10 8.31 10.14
N GLU A 35 11.84 9.60 9.98
CA GLU A 35 11.87 10.56 11.08
C GLU A 35 10.73 10.32 12.08
N GLU A 36 9.51 10.08 11.60
CA GLU A 36 8.36 9.72 12.43
C GLU A 36 8.60 8.43 13.23
N MET A 37 9.27 7.45 12.61
CA MET A 37 9.64 6.22 13.29
C MET A 37 10.71 6.44 14.36
N ARG A 38 11.71 7.27 14.11
CA ARG A 38 12.70 7.64 15.14
C ARG A 38 12.01 8.26 16.35
N PHE A 39 11.09 9.18 16.08
CA PHE A 39 10.27 9.81 17.10
C PHE A 39 9.47 8.77 17.90
N SER A 40 8.78 7.86 17.21
CA SER A 40 7.97 6.80 17.83
C SER A 40 8.81 5.80 18.65
N ALA A 41 10.04 5.54 18.23
CA ALA A 41 10.99 4.66 18.93
C ALA A 41 11.76 5.37 20.07
N ASN A 42 11.45 6.65 20.36
CA ASN A 42 12.21 7.49 21.29
C ASN A 42 13.72 7.59 20.96
N ILE A 43 14.08 7.48 19.68
CA ILE A 43 15.45 7.63 19.21
C ILE A 43 15.74 9.13 19.05
N PRO A 44 16.81 9.67 19.67
CA PRO A 44 17.12 11.10 19.59
C PRO A 44 17.32 11.60 18.15
N PRO A 45 16.97 12.87 17.85
CA PRO A 45 17.30 13.50 16.58
C PRO A 45 18.79 13.34 16.25
N GLY A 46 19.10 12.98 15.01
CA GLY A 46 20.47 12.75 14.54
C GLY A 46 21.00 11.32 14.74
N GLN A 47 20.33 10.46 15.52
CA GLN A 47 20.66 9.03 15.57
C GLN A 47 19.92 8.25 14.49
N THR A 48 20.61 7.32 13.84
CA THR A 48 20.03 6.44 12.82
C THR A 48 19.19 5.35 13.47
N LEU A 49 18.00 5.07 12.92
CA LEU A 49 17.32 3.80 13.16
C LEU A 49 18.26 2.67 12.67
N PRO A 50 18.68 1.73 13.55
CA PRO A 50 19.42 0.57 13.10
C PRO A 50 18.67 -0.13 11.96
N ASP A 51 19.38 -0.48 10.89
CA ASP A 51 18.88 -1.22 9.73
C ASP A 51 17.85 -0.52 8.82
N ALA A 52 17.45 0.72 9.14
CA ALA A 52 16.59 1.51 8.27
C ALA A 52 17.35 2.03 7.05
N GLN A 53 16.86 1.70 5.85
CA GLN A 53 17.46 2.13 4.59
C GLN A 53 16.40 2.61 3.61
N ILE A 54 16.73 3.66 2.85
CA ILE A 54 15.90 4.15 1.74
C ILE A 54 16.45 3.56 0.45
N TYR A 55 15.61 2.82 -0.28
CA TYR A 55 15.97 2.21 -1.54
C TYR A 55 15.27 2.93 -2.71
N PRO A 56 16.01 3.39 -3.73
CA PRO A 56 15.40 3.78 -4.98
C PRO A 56 14.85 2.53 -5.68
N VAL A 57 13.60 2.63 -6.12
CA VAL A 57 12.88 1.58 -6.83
C VAL A 57 12.15 2.14 -8.05
N LYS A 58 11.95 1.27 -9.04
CA LYS A 58 11.04 1.50 -10.14
C LYS A 58 9.78 0.67 -9.91
N LEU A 59 8.63 1.31 -10.06
CA LEU A 59 7.33 0.66 -9.91
C LEU A 59 6.69 0.38 -11.28
N ILE A 60 6.07 -0.78 -11.39
CA ILE A 60 5.20 -1.19 -12.49
C ILE A 60 3.75 -1.00 -12.02
N SER A 61 3.15 0.12 -12.41
CA SER A 61 1.80 0.55 -12.03
C SER A 61 1.17 1.14 -13.28
N GLU A 62 0.53 0.28 -14.06
CA GLU A 62 -0.02 0.55 -15.39
C GLU A 62 -1.43 1.12 -15.29
N ASN A 63 -2.25 0.61 -14.36
CA ASN A 63 -3.61 1.08 -14.16
C ASN A 63 -3.90 1.35 -12.67
N PRO A 64 -3.30 2.41 -12.08
CA PRO A 64 -3.53 2.75 -10.70
C PRO A 64 -4.95 3.27 -10.47
N LEU A 65 -5.59 2.78 -9.42
CA LEU A 65 -6.75 3.45 -8.84
C LEU A 65 -6.31 4.74 -8.17
N LYS A 66 -6.89 5.86 -8.58
CA LYS A 66 -6.59 7.17 -7.96
C LYS A 66 -7.53 7.43 -6.80
N LEU A 67 -6.97 7.52 -5.59
CA LEU A 67 -7.71 7.81 -4.36
C LEU A 67 -7.18 9.10 -3.71
N LYS A 68 -8.08 9.78 -2.98
CA LYS A 68 -7.69 10.90 -2.12
C LYS A 68 -7.06 10.40 -0.83
N ASP A 69 -6.01 11.07 -0.41
CA ASP A 69 -5.46 10.85 0.92
C ASP A 69 -6.31 11.54 2.00
N ASN A 70 -6.34 10.93 3.17
CA ASN A 70 -7.08 11.40 4.33
C ASN A 70 -6.30 11.01 5.59
N ILE A 71 -5.75 12.01 6.27
CA ILE A 71 -4.91 11.82 7.46
C ILE A 71 -5.61 11.05 8.60
N LYS A 72 -6.95 11.05 8.62
CA LYS A 72 -7.73 10.38 9.68
C LYS A 72 -7.99 8.91 9.41
N VAL A 73 -7.74 8.45 8.18
CA VAL A 73 -8.07 7.11 7.74
C VAL A 73 -6.76 6.43 7.34
N PRO A 74 -6.33 5.35 8.01
CA PRO A 74 -5.09 4.66 7.66
C PRO A 74 -5.17 4.07 6.25
N TRP A 75 -4.02 3.69 5.70
CA TRP A 75 -3.94 2.96 4.43
C TRP A 75 -3.88 1.44 4.67
N ASN A 76 -4.93 0.91 5.30
CA ASN A 76 -5.19 -0.52 5.43
C ASN A 76 -6.45 -0.90 4.64
N ALA A 77 -6.86 -2.17 4.66
CA ALA A 77 -8.02 -2.61 3.89
C ALA A 77 -9.31 -1.81 4.20
N ASP A 78 -9.62 -1.61 5.49
CA ASP A 78 -10.79 -0.83 5.92
C ASP A 78 -10.71 0.61 5.39
N GLY A 79 -9.55 1.25 5.53
CA GLY A 79 -9.35 2.64 5.11
C GLY A 79 -9.27 2.84 3.59
N ILE A 80 -8.86 1.83 2.84
CA ILE A 80 -8.94 1.82 1.37
C ILE A 80 -10.41 1.71 0.96
N LEU A 81 -11.17 0.79 1.55
CA LEU A 81 -12.58 0.62 1.23
C LEU A 81 -13.40 1.85 1.61
N GLU A 82 -13.12 2.48 2.76
CA GLU A 82 -13.75 3.73 3.17
C GLU A 82 -13.53 4.84 2.12
N ARG A 83 -12.30 4.99 1.60
CA ARG A 83 -11.99 5.97 0.55
C ARG A 83 -12.74 5.69 -0.75
N ILE A 84 -12.84 4.41 -1.16
CA ILE A 84 -13.64 4.02 -2.33
C ILE A 84 -15.10 4.38 -2.10
N ALA A 85 -15.64 4.05 -0.92
CA ALA A 85 -17.00 4.36 -0.53
C ALA A 85 -17.27 5.87 -0.52
N ASP A 86 -16.35 6.68 0.00
CA ASP A 86 -16.42 8.15 -0.02
C ASP A 86 -16.50 8.67 -1.45
N GLU A 87 -15.67 8.16 -2.37
CA GLU A 87 -15.63 8.63 -3.75
C GLU A 87 -16.90 8.31 -4.55
N ILE A 88 -17.63 7.26 -4.17
CA ILE A 88 -18.94 6.91 -4.76
C ILE A 88 -20.12 7.42 -3.92
N GLY A 89 -19.86 8.14 -2.83
CA GLY A 89 -20.87 8.71 -1.94
C GLY A 89 -21.65 7.64 -1.15
N MET A 90 -21.03 6.50 -0.87
CA MET A 90 -21.57 5.40 -0.05
C MET A 90 -21.40 5.61 1.45
N THR A 91 -20.63 6.60 1.88
CA THR A 91 -20.52 6.94 3.30
C THR A 91 -21.74 7.71 3.79
N GLY A 92 -22.30 7.27 4.93
CA GLY A 92 -23.40 7.93 5.63
C GLY A 92 -24.78 7.24 5.56
N ALA A 93 -25.78 7.89 6.17
CA ALA A 93 -27.11 7.32 6.40
C ALA A 93 -28.09 7.44 5.22
N THR A 94 -27.59 7.73 4.01
CA THR A 94 -28.45 7.90 2.83
C THR A 94 -28.26 6.78 1.83
N GLY A 95 -29.38 6.33 1.26
CA GLY A 95 -29.51 5.70 -0.05
C GLY A 95 -28.28 5.78 -0.97
N VAL A 96 -27.81 4.65 -1.49
CA VAL A 96 -27.11 4.60 -2.78
C VAL A 96 -28.17 4.88 -3.83
N THR A 97 -28.22 6.15 -4.22
CA THR A 97 -29.08 6.64 -5.30
C THR A 97 -28.65 6.02 -6.63
N LYS A 98 -29.52 6.07 -7.64
CA LYS A 98 -29.18 5.63 -9.00
C LYS A 98 -27.86 6.25 -9.50
N LYS A 99 -27.68 7.55 -9.26
CA LYS A 99 -26.45 8.29 -9.60
C LYS A 99 -25.20 7.73 -8.90
N LYS A 100 -25.31 7.32 -7.63
CA LYS A 100 -24.20 6.71 -6.89
C LYS A 100 -23.86 5.30 -7.43
N LYS A 101 -24.88 4.50 -7.82
CA LYS A 101 -24.66 3.21 -8.50
C LYS A 101 -23.95 3.39 -9.84
N GLU A 102 -24.42 4.34 -10.64
CA GLU A 102 -23.80 4.69 -11.93
C GLU A 102 -22.34 5.15 -11.74
N LEU A 103 -22.06 5.93 -10.69
CA LEU A 103 -20.69 6.35 -10.37
C LEU A 103 -19.79 5.17 -9.97
N ALA A 104 -20.29 4.24 -9.15
CA ALA A 104 -19.57 3.03 -8.78
C ALA A 104 -19.27 2.13 -9.99
N ALA A 105 -20.24 1.94 -10.87
CA ALA A 105 -20.07 1.20 -12.11
C ALA A 105 -19.06 1.87 -13.04
N ASN A 106 -19.20 3.18 -13.29
CA ASN A 106 -18.37 3.88 -14.27
C ASN A 106 -16.92 4.10 -13.79
N LYS A 107 -16.71 4.35 -12.50
CA LYS A 107 -15.39 4.70 -11.96
C LYS A 107 -14.60 3.50 -11.45
N PHE A 108 -15.29 2.50 -10.92
CA PHE A 108 -14.68 1.36 -10.23
C PHE A 108 -15.10 0.01 -10.80
N ASN A 109 -15.94 -0.03 -11.85
CA ASN A 109 -16.47 -1.27 -12.42
C ASN A 109 -17.19 -2.16 -11.38
N ILE A 110 -17.82 -1.54 -10.38
CA ILE A 110 -18.59 -2.24 -9.35
C ILE A 110 -20.01 -2.45 -9.86
N SER A 111 -20.43 -3.71 -9.90
CA SER A 111 -21.76 -4.11 -10.37
C SER A 111 -22.85 -3.79 -9.34
N GLU A 112 -24.10 -3.72 -9.82
CA GLU A 112 -25.24 -3.52 -8.93
C GLU A 112 -25.42 -4.68 -7.94
N ASN A 113 -25.07 -5.92 -8.31
CA ASN A 113 -25.16 -7.08 -7.42
C ASN A 113 -24.20 -6.93 -6.23
N GLU A 114 -22.94 -6.58 -6.49
CA GLU A 114 -21.93 -6.31 -5.46
C GLU A 114 -22.37 -5.18 -4.50
N LEU A 115 -22.99 -4.13 -5.04
CA LEU A 115 -23.54 -3.02 -4.23
C LEU A 115 -24.81 -3.40 -3.46
N SER A 116 -25.66 -4.26 -4.03
CA SER A 116 -26.96 -4.62 -3.45
C SER A 116 -26.82 -5.50 -2.21
N ALA A 117 -25.74 -6.28 -2.15
CA ALA A 117 -25.32 -7.06 -1.00
C ALA A 117 -24.92 -6.19 0.21
N ALA A 118 -24.57 -4.91 -0.01
CA ALA A 118 -24.20 -3.99 1.06
C ALA A 118 -25.37 -3.57 1.99
N ARG A 119 -26.54 -4.21 1.85
CA ARG A 119 -27.77 -3.92 2.58
C ARG A 119 -27.98 -4.92 3.71
N ILE A 120 -27.83 -4.50 4.97
CA ILE A 120 -28.41 -5.24 6.10
C ILE A 120 -29.20 -4.31 7.02
N GLY A 121 -30.47 -4.69 7.25
CA GLY A 121 -31.08 -4.69 8.60
C GLY A 121 -31.70 -3.40 9.15
N THR A 122 -33.04 -3.40 9.21
CA THR A 122 -33.99 -2.68 10.10
C THR A 122 -33.90 -1.16 10.32
N ARG A 123 -32.75 -0.49 10.20
CA ARG A 123 -32.70 0.98 10.14
C ARG A 123 -32.71 1.41 8.67
N LYS A 124 -33.85 1.93 8.20
CA LYS A 124 -34.00 2.43 6.83
C LYS A 124 -32.81 3.36 6.49
N ASN A 125 -31.99 2.93 5.52
CA ASN A 125 -31.06 3.74 4.71
C ASN A 125 -29.59 3.89 5.14
N GLN A 126 -29.08 3.16 6.15
CA GLN A 126 -27.64 3.19 6.41
C GLN A 126 -26.91 2.21 5.48
N TYR A 127 -26.04 2.74 4.61
CA TYR A 127 -25.13 1.93 3.81
C TYR A 127 -23.91 1.66 4.65
N ASP A 128 -23.65 0.38 4.85
CA ASP A 128 -22.43 -0.08 5.46
C ASP A 128 -21.59 -0.68 4.33
N TYR A 129 -20.60 0.10 3.88
CA TYR A 129 -19.66 -0.34 2.84
C TYR A 129 -18.97 -1.64 3.25
N ALA A 130 -18.93 -1.96 4.55
CA ALA A 130 -18.39 -3.21 5.05
C ALA A 130 -19.22 -4.44 4.62
N ASN A 131 -20.41 -4.27 4.05
CA ASN A 131 -21.18 -5.38 3.45
C ASN A 131 -20.97 -5.50 1.93
N LEU A 132 -20.06 -4.72 1.31
CA LEU A 132 -19.68 -4.92 -0.09
C LEU A 132 -19.18 -6.36 -0.27
N GLN A 133 -19.69 -7.06 -1.28
CA GLN A 133 -19.34 -8.46 -1.54
C GLN A 133 -18.38 -8.59 -2.71
N PHE A 134 -17.46 -9.52 -2.57
CA PHE A 134 -16.59 -10.00 -3.62
C PHE A 134 -16.43 -11.52 -3.45
N ASP A 135 -16.59 -12.26 -4.55
CA ASP A 135 -16.58 -13.73 -4.55
C ASP A 135 -17.50 -14.37 -3.49
N GLY A 136 -18.68 -13.76 -3.29
CA GLY A 136 -19.67 -14.21 -2.29
C GLY A 136 -19.32 -13.89 -0.83
N VAL A 137 -18.16 -13.28 -0.55
CA VAL A 137 -17.71 -12.92 0.80
C VAL A 137 -17.92 -11.42 1.06
N PRO A 138 -18.73 -11.03 2.06
CA PRO A 138 -18.82 -9.65 2.51
C PRO A 138 -17.52 -9.16 3.17
N PHE A 139 -17.13 -7.91 2.94
CA PHE A 139 -15.88 -7.36 3.47
C PHE A 139 -15.75 -7.43 5.01
N ASN A 140 -16.82 -7.20 5.76
CA ASN A 140 -16.83 -7.31 7.23
C ASN A 140 -16.65 -8.73 7.74
N GLN A 141 -16.84 -9.74 6.89
CA GLN A 141 -16.60 -11.14 7.17
C GLN A 141 -15.31 -11.65 6.53
N ALA A 142 -14.62 -10.83 5.73
CA ALA A 142 -13.45 -11.25 4.98
C ALA A 142 -12.29 -11.67 5.89
N GLU A 143 -12.18 -11.10 7.09
CA GLU A 143 -11.18 -11.50 8.08
C GLU A 143 -11.28 -13.00 8.45
N GLU A 144 -12.51 -13.51 8.52
CA GLU A 144 -12.78 -14.90 8.92
C GLU A 144 -12.96 -15.83 7.72
N LEU A 145 -13.53 -15.31 6.62
CA LEU A 145 -14.04 -16.12 5.51
C LEU A 145 -13.20 -16.02 4.23
N TYR A 146 -12.26 -15.08 4.14
CA TYR A 146 -11.42 -14.90 2.97
C TYR A 146 -10.00 -15.36 3.26
N GLU A 147 -9.42 -16.17 2.37
CA GLU A 147 -8.02 -16.57 2.51
C GLU A 147 -7.13 -15.32 2.42
N GLY A 148 -6.30 -15.08 3.45
CA GLY A 148 -5.50 -13.86 3.57
C GLY A 148 -6.25 -12.65 4.18
N GLY A 149 -7.48 -12.84 4.66
CA GLY A 149 -8.22 -11.82 5.40
C GLY A 149 -8.67 -10.62 4.55
N LYS A 150 -8.92 -9.49 5.21
CA LYS A 150 -9.40 -8.26 4.54
C LYS A 150 -8.41 -7.66 3.54
N ASP A 151 -7.11 -7.73 3.85
CA ASP A 151 -6.06 -7.19 2.98
C ASP A 151 -6.05 -7.91 1.63
N ARG A 152 -6.07 -9.25 1.68
CA ARG A 152 -6.14 -10.05 0.46
C ARG A 152 -7.44 -9.84 -0.30
N TRP A 153 -8.56 -9.74 0.43
CA TRP A 153 -9.87 -9.47 -0.16
C TRP A 153 -9.88 -8.18 -0.98
N ILE A 154 -9.36 -7.07 -0.44
CA ILE A 154 -9.40 -5.78 -1.15
C ILE A 154 -8.42 -5.76 -2.33
N VAL A 155 -7.28 -6.43 -2.22
CA VAL A 155 -6.34 -6.62 -3.33
C VAL A 155 -7.01 -7.37 -4.48
N ASP A 156 -7.62 -8.52 -4.20
CA ASP A 156 -8.26 -9.34 -5.24
C ASP A 156 -9.51 -8.68 -5.82
N PHE A 157 -10.29 -7.98 -4.98
CA PHE A 157 -11.37 -7.14 -5.44
C PHE A 157 -10.88 -6.09 -6.44
N LEU A 158 -9.85 -5.30 -6.09
CA LEU A 158 -9.32 -4.24 -6.96
C LEU A 158 -8.70 -4.78 -8.25
N ASN A 159 -7.96 -5.90 -8.17
CA ASN A 159 -7.45 -6.61 -9.34
C ASN A 159 -8.58 -7.06 -10.28
N SER A 160 -9.70 -7.56 -9.73
CA SER A 160 -10.87 -7.95 -10.53
C SER A 160 -11.52 -6.77 -11.26
N LYS A 161 -11.30 -5.54 -10.76
CA LYS A 161 -11.75 -4.29 -11.39
C LYS A 161 -10.74 -3.72 -12.39
N GLY A 162 -9.62 -4.41 -12.59
CA GLY A 162 -8.57 -4.04 -13.52
C GLY A 162 -7.54 -3.06 -12.94
N PHE A 163 -7.60 -2.75 -11.65
CA PHE A 163 -6.59 -1.92 -11.00
C PHE A 163 -5.43 -2.77 -10.51
N ASP A 164 -4.21 -2.30 -10.71
CA ASP A 164 -2.99 -3.01 -10.29
C ASP A 164 -2.28 -2.33 -9.10
N SER A 165 -2.75 -1.15 -8.71
CA SER A 165 -2.12 -0.33 -7.69
C SER A 165 -3.06 0.78 -7.23
N ILE A 166 -2.69 1.49 -6.17
CA ILE A 166 -3.31 2.76 -5.76
C ILE A 166 -2.31 3.88 -5.97
N GLU A 167 -2.76 5.01 -6.46
CA GLU A 167 -2.01 6.26 -6.54
C GLU A 167 -2.74 7.35 -5.76
N TYR A 168 -2.04 8.05 -4.88
CA TYR A 168 -2.61 9.13 -4.08
C TYR A 168 -1.65 10.30 -3.95
N LYS A 169 -2.22 11.49 -3.71
CA LYS A 169 -1.45 12.70 -3.41
C LYS A 169 -1.29 12.80 -1.90
N ASN A 170 -0.05 12.68 -1.43
CA ASN A 170 0.28 12.63 -0.02
C ASN A 170 -0.10 13.95 0.67
N VAL A 171 -0.73 13.88 1.84
CA VAL A 171 -1.04 15.08 2.66
C VAL A 171 -0.22 15.15 3.94
N HIS A 172 0.52 14.09 4.26
CA HIS A 172 1.32 13.98 5.46
C HIS A 172 2.83 14.02 5.16
N GLU A 173 3.34 13.00 4.47
CA GLU A 173 4.77 12.85 4.14
C GLU A 173 5.04 13.50 2.77
N ASP A 174 5.98 14.43 2.70
CA ASP A 174 6.22 15.28 1.52
C ASP A 174 4.89 15.81 0.88
N PRO A 175 4.15 16.71 1.57
CA PRO A 175 2.81 17.11 1.16
C PRO A 175 2.72 17.58 -0.29
N GLY A 176 1.79 16.97 -1.03
CA GLY A 176 1.55 17.23 -2.43
C GLY A 176 2.35 16.35 -3.39
N SER A 177 3.28 15.53 -2.88
CA SER A 177 3.92 14.47 -3.65
C SER A 177 2.95 13.34 -4.00
N VAL A 178 3.32 12.52 -4.97
CA VAL A 178 2.54 11.34 -5.36
C VAL A 178 3.14 10.10 -4.72
N SER A 179 2.32 9.39 -3.96
CA SER A 179 2.65 8.08 -3.38
C SER A 179 1.85 6.98 -4.08
N LYS A 180 2.37 5.75 -4.01
CA LYS A 180 1.77 4.56 -4.60
C LYS A 180 1.75 3.40 -3.63
N ILE A 181 0.70 2.59 -3.72
CA ILE A 181 0.61 1.27 -3.10
C ILE A 181 0.55 0.26 -4.24
N VAL A 182 1.44 -0.71 -4.26
CA VAL A 182 1.40 -1.81 -5.23
C VAL A 182 0.83 -3.05 -4.57
N PHE A 183 0.12 -3.88 -5.33
CA PHE A 183 -0.56 -5.06 -4.80
C PHE A 183 0.27 -6.34 -4.93
N ASN A 184 1.27 -6.33 -5.80
CA ASN A 184 2.12 -7.48 -6.06
C ASN A 184 3.60 -7.08 -5.94
N PRO A 185 4.41 -7.81 -5.16
CA PRO A 185 5.84 -7.51 -5.05
C PRO A 185 6.60 -7.51 -6.39
N SER A 186 6.13 -8.29 -7.38
CA SER A 186 6.69 -8.28 -8.73
C SER A 186 6.49 -6.95 -9.48
N GLN A 187 5.71 -6.01 -8.93
CA GLN A 187 5.61 -4.65 -9.44
C GLN A 187 6.77 -3.75 -8.99
N VAL A 188 7.61 -4.24 -8.07
CA VAL A 188 8.75 -3.50 -7.54
C VAL A 188 10.03 -4.00 -8.21
N ARG A 189 10.87 -3.07 -8.65
CA ARG A 189 12.17 -3.35 -9.23
C ARG A 189 13.21 -2.45 -8.58
N SER A 190 14.26 -3.02 -8.00
CA SER A 190 15.43 -2.24 -7.61
C SER A 190 16.07 -1.63 -8.86
N VAL A 191 16.47 -0.36 -8.79
CA VAL A 191 17.21 0.29 -9.89
C VAL A 191 18.66 -0.20 -9.99
N HIS A 192 19.17 -0.89 -8.97
CA HIS A 192 20.56 -1.36 -8.89
C HIS A 192 20.71 -2.90 -8.94
N ALA A 193 19.60 -3.64 -8.91
CA ALA A 193 19.63 -5.09 -9.00
C ALA A 193 20.13 -5.55 -10.37
N LYS A 194 21.02 -6.56 -10.39
CA LYS A 194 21.32 -7.29 -11.63
C LYS A 194 20.11 -8.15 -11.94
N PHE A 195 19.59 -8.08 -13.16
CA PHE A 195 18.44 -8.88 -13.57
C PHE A 195 18.74 -10.38 -13.41
N ASP A 196 18.03 -11.04 -12.48
CA ASP A 196 18.03 -12.49 -12.32
C ASP A 196 16.65 -13.03 -12.74
N PRO A 197 16.54 -13.70 -13.90
CA PRO A 197 15.26 -14.21 -14.39
C PRO A 197 14.63 -15.26 -13.45
N THR A 198 15.43 -15.95 -12.64
CA THR A 198 14.92 -16.94 -11.67
C THR A 198 14.24 -16.29 -10.46
N LYS A 199 14.46 -14.98 -10.26
CA LYS A 199 13.89 -14.18 -9.17
C LYS A 199 12.88 -13.15 -9.66
N ALA A 200 12.48 -13.19 -10.92
CA ALA A 200 11.59 -12.18 -11.52
C ALA A 200 10.21 -12.05 -10.84
N THR A 201 9.74 -13.11 -10.18
CA THR A 201 8.49 -13.16 -9.41
C THR A 201 8.68 -12.98 -7.91
N SER A 202 9.93 -12.88 -7.43
CA SER A 202 10.23 -12.76 -6.00
C SER A 202 9.93 -11.35 -5.49
N GLY A 203 9.32 -11.25 -4.32
CA GLY A 203 9.18 -10.00 -3.57
C GLY A 203 10.43 -9.57 -2.82
N ASP A 204 11.50 -10.38 -2.88
CA ASP A 204 12.78 -10.03 -2.30
C ASP A 204 13.50 -9.03 -3.22
N ILE A 205 13.29 -7.75 -2.97
CA ILE A 205 13.87 -6.62 -3.70
C ILE A 205 15.41 -6.65 -3.63
N LEU A 206 16.00 -7.37 -2.67
CA LEU A 206 17.44 -7.48 -2.43
C LEU A 206 18.07 -8.81 -2.91
N ALA A 207 17.29 -9.82 -3.28
CA ALA A 207 17.80 -11.12 -3.78
C ALA A 207 18.73 -11.00 -5.00
N SER A 208 18.73 -9.84 -5.66
CA SER A 208 19.50 -9.53 -6.87
C SER A 208 20.48 -8.37 -6.70
N VAL A 209 20.60 -7.81 -5.49
CA VAL A 209 21.65 -6.84 -5.18
C VAL A 209 22.89 -7.62 -4.73
N PRO A 210 23.99 -7.60 -5.50
CA PRO A 210 25.22 -8.24 -5.02
C PRO A 210 25.64 -7.53 -3.72
N ILE A 211 25.58 -8.25 -2.60
CA ILE A 211 26.07 -7.83 -1.27
C ILE A 211 27.62 -7.77 -1.27
N ALA A 212 28.22 -7.22 -2.32
CA ALA A 212 29.66 -7.28 -2.56
C ALA A 212 30.32 -5.90 -2.72
N ALA A 213 29.62 -4.79 -2.51
CA ALA A 213 30.23 -3.46 -2.76
C ALA A 213 29.83 -2.32 -1.79
N MET A 214 29.28 -2.60 -0.61
CA MET A 214 29.12 -1.59 0.46
C MET A 214 29.82 -1.93 1.78
N ALA A 215 30.68 -2.95 1.77
CA ALA A 215 31.58 -3.28 2.89
C ALA A 215 33.04 -2.98 2.54
N GLY A 216 33.34 -1.81 1.98
CA GLY A 216 34.72 -1.49 1.56
C GLY A 216 35.04 -0.01 1.46
N ALA A 217 35.38 0.61 2.60
CA ALA A 217 36.41 1.66 2.67
C ALA A 217 36.90 1.98 4.10
N GLY A 218 36.93 1.02 5.05
CA GLY A 218 37.33 1.37 6.42
C GLY A 218 37.89 0.30 7.37
N ALA A 219 37.94 -0.99 7.02
CA ALA A 219 38.26 -2.03 8.00
C ALA A 219 39.30 -3.07 7.55
N LEU A 220 40.33 -2.68 6.78
CA LEU A 220 41.45 -3.57 6.41
C LEU A 220 42.84 -2.96 6.67
N SER A 221 42.97 -1.97 7.55
CA SER A 221 44.28 -1.41 7.94
C SER A 221 44.81 -1.85 9.31
N GLN A 222 44.20 -2.85 9.94
CA GLN A 222 44.70 -3.41 11.21
C GLN A 222 44.66 -4.92 11.13
N LEU A 223 45.75 -5.51 10.61
CA LEU A 223 46.26 -6.85 10.88
C LEU A 223 47.50 -7.07 9.98
N ALA A 224 48.57 -6.32 10.27
CA ALA A 224 49.94 -6.62 9.87
C ALA A 224 50.88 -5.65 10.61
N ASP A 225 51.08 -5.88 11.90
CA ASP A 225 52.27 -5.45 12.63
C ASP A 225 52.55 -6.56 13.64
N ASP A 226 53.53 -7.41 13.31
CA ASP A 226 54.37 -8.15 14.26
C ASP A 226 55.59 -7.28 14.58
#